data_AF-A0A8J3FB35-F1
#
_entry.id   AF-A0A8J3FB35-F1
#
_cell.length_a   1.000
_cell.length_b   1.000
_cell.length_c   1.000
_cell.angle_alpha   90.00
_cell.angle_beta   90.00
_cell.angle_gamma   90.00
#
_symmetry.space_group_name_H-M   'P 1'
#
loop_
_entity.id
_entity.type
_entity.pdbx_description
1 polymer ?
#
loop_
_entity_poly.entity_id
_entity_poly.type
_entity_poly.pdbx_seq_one_letter_code
_entity_poly.pdbx_strand_id
1 'polypeptide(L)'
;MREEMRARQHEELLDVLASAEASAEAVAEAKKKLDALEDAASAEMQLEELIKAEGYADAVVMQQNGRVNVVVKAAELKPDQVLAIIHLVSNHLNISGRDVTVSFKP
;
A
#
# COMPACT_ATOMS: atom_id res chain seq x y z
N MET A 1 -7.67 -7.92 -10.40
CA MET A 1 -7.30 -8.33 -9.03
C MET A 1 -7.03 -7.17 -8.09
N ARG A 2 -6.04 -6.28 -8.32
CA ARG A 2 -5.80 -5.12 -7.42
C ARG A 2 -6.97 -4.13 -7.40
N GLU A 3 -7.43 -3.72 -8.58
CA GLU A 3 -8.56 -2.79 -8.71
C GLU A 3 -9.87 -3.40 -8.18
N GLU A 4 -10.14 -4.68 -8.42
CA GLU A 4 -11.33 -5.36 -7.91
C GLU A 4 -11.35 -5.44 -6.38
N MET A 5 -10.21 -5.76 -5.76
CA MET A 5 -10.09 -5.76 -4.30
C MET A 5 -10.31 -4.36 -3.73
N ARG A 6 -9.76 -3.34 -4.39
CA ARG A 6 -9.87 -1.95 -3.98
C ARG A 6 -11.29 -1.42 -4.17
N ALA A 7 -11.96 -1.79 -5.27
CA ALA A 7 -13.35 -1.47 -5.53
C ALA A 7 -14.28 -2.09 -4.47
N ARG A 8 -14.07 -3.36 -4.10
CA ARG A 8 -14.82 -4.01 -3.02
C ARG A 8 -14.59 -3.32 -1.67
N GLN A 9 -13.35 -3.00 -1.32
CA GLN A 9 -13.06 -2.26 -0.08
C GLN A 9 -13.74 -0.89 -0.07
N HIS A 10 -13.71 -0.17 -1.20
CA HIS A 10 -14.36 1.12 -1.33
C HIS A 10 -15.88 1.01 -1.15
N GLU A 11 -16.50 -0.01 -1.75
CA GLU A 11 -17.92 -0.29 -1.64
C GLU A 11 -18.31 -0.67 -0.19
N GLU A 12 -17.54 -1.53 0.48
CA GLU A 12 -17.75 -1.88 1.90
C GLU A 12 -17.62 -0.66 2.82
N LEU A 13 -16.62 0.20 2.59
CA LEU A 13 -16.43 1.42 3.37
C LEU A 13 -17.60 2.41 3.16
N LEU A 14 -18.09 2.54 1.93
CA LEU A 14 -19.27 3.35 1.62
C LEU A 14 -20.53 2.78 2.25
N ASP A 15 -20.68 1.47 2.30
CA ASP A 15 -21.82 0.80 2.94
C ASP A 15 -21.82 1.07 4.45
N VAL A 16 -20.66 1.01 5.12
CA VAL A 16 -20.53 1.41 6.54
C VAL A 16 -20.84 2.89 6.74
N LEU A 17 -20.41 3.77 5.83
CA LEU A 17 -20.71 5.20 5.90
C LEU A 17 -22.19 5.52 5.68
N ALA A 18 -22.88 4.73 4.83
CA ALA A 18 -24.30 4.87 4.53
C ALA A 18 -25.20 4.13 5.53
N SER A 19 -24.64 3.18 6.28
CA SER A 19 -25.38 2.40 7.27
C SER A 19 -25.79 3.26 8.45
N ALA A 20 -27.10 3.36 8.67
CA ALA A 20 -27.68 4.06 9.81
C ALA A 20 -27.42 3.35 11.16
N GLU A 21 -26.98 2.08 11.12
CA GLU A 21 -26.64 1.29 12.32
C GLU A 21 -25.15 1.39 12.68
N ALA A 22 -24.32 1.97 11.82
CA ALA A 22 -22.90 2.15 12.09
C ALA A 22 -22.69 3.18 13.21
N SER A 23 -21.80 2.85 14.14
CA SER A 23 -21.40 3.78 15.20
C SER A 23 -20.64 4.97 14.62
N ALA A 24 -20.69 6.12 15.29
CA ALA A 24 -19.95 7.31 14.87
C ALA A 24 -18.43 7.03 14.71
N GLU A 25 -17.87 6.13 15.54
CA GLU A 25 -16.50 5.64 15.40
C GLU A 25 -16.29 4.81 14.13
N ALA A 26 -17.20 3.89 13.80
CA ALA A 26 -17.11 3.09 12.58
C ALA A 26 -17.21 3.96 11.32
N VAL A 27 -18.10 4.95 11.32
CA VAL A 27 -18.23 5.93 10.22
C VAL A 27 -16.95 6.77 10.10
N ALA A 28 -16.39 7.24 11.21
CA ALA A 28 -15.13 8.00 11.20
C ALA A 28 -13.94 7.16 10.72
N GLU A 29 -13.82 5.91 11.17
CA GLU A 29 -12.83 4.95 10.68
C GLU A 29 -12.99 4.65 9.20
N ALA A 30 -14.23 4.44 8.73
CA ALA A 30 -14.49 4.15 7.33
C ALA A 30 -14.10 5.31 6.43
N LYS A 31 -14.43 6.54 6.83
CA LYS A 31 -14.00 7.77 6.13
C LYS A 31 -12.47 7.89 6.10
N LYS A 32 -11.83 7.70 7.25
CA LYS A 32 -10.38 7.77 7.36
C LYS A 32 -9.68 6.70 6.51
N LYS A 33 -10.25 5.50 6.43
CA LYS A 33 -9.76 4.43 5.55
C LYS A 33 -9.95 4.77 4.09
N LEU A 34 -11.04 5.45 3.72
CA LEU A 34 -11.30 5.92 2.36
C LEU A 34 -10.22 6.92 1.91
N ASP A 35 -10.01 7.98 2.68
CA ASP A 35 -8.94 8.98 2.46
C ASP A 35 -7.56 8.30 2.40
N ALA A 36 -7.27 7.42 3.37
CA ALA A 36 -6.01 6.68 3.39
C ALA A 36 -5.85 5.75 2.18
N LEU A 37 -6.94 5.26 1.58
CA LEU A 37 -6.91 4.44 0.37
C LEU A 37 -6.45 5.26 -0.85
N GLU A 38 -6.91 6.51 -0.96
CA GLU A 38 -6.54 7.44 -2.03
C GLU A 38 -5.09 7.92 -1.86
N ASP A 39 -4.72 8.35 -0.65
CA ASP A 39 -3.34 8.69 -0.30
C ASP A 39 -2.39 7.52 -0.57
N ALA A 40 -2.80 6.32 -0.14
CA ALA A 40 -2.03 5.11 -0.40
C ALA A 40 -1.87 4.86 -1.89
N ALA A 41 -2.92 5.00 -2.70
CA ALA A 41 -2.82 4.78 -4.15
C ALA A 41 -1.84 5.74 -4.82
N SER A 42 -1.85 7.01 -4.42
CA SER A 42 -0.89 8.01 -4.91
C SER A 42 0.55 7.64 -4.53
N ALA A 43 0.77 7.34 -3.25
CA ALA A 43 2.09 6.98 -2.75
C ALA A 43 2.60 5.64 -3.32
N GLU A 44 1.71 4.66 -3.50
CA GLU A 44 2.01 3.39 -4.17
C GLU A 44 2.53 3.66 -5.59
N MET A 45 1.86 4.50 -6.36
CA MET A 45 2.26 4.81 -7.73
C MET A 45 3.64 5.50 -7.78
N GLN A 46 3.89 6.45 -6.88
CA GLN A 46 5.19 7.13 -6.76
C GLN A 46 6.31 6.16 -6.37
N LEU A 47 6.06 5.29 -5.39
CA LEU A 47 7.02 4.28 -4.95
C LEU A 47 7.31 3.26 -6.05
N GLU A 48 6.29 2.80 -6.78
CA GLU A 48 6.46 1.90 -7.92
C GLU A 48 7.35 2.53 -9.01
N GLU A 49 7.16 3.81 -9.33
CA GLU A 49 8.03 4.55 -10.26
C GLU A 49 9.46 4.70 -9.75
N LEU A 50 9.65 5.05 -8.48
CA LEU A 50 10.97 5.17 -7.86
C LEU A 50 11.73 3.85 -7.89
N ILE A 51 11.07 2.75 -7.55
CA ILE A 51 11.67 1.42 -7.58
C ILE A 51 11.98 1.04 -9.04
N LYS A 52 11.07 1.23 -9.99
CA LYS A 52 11.39 0.99 -11.42
C LYS A 52 12.59 1.82 -11.89
N ALA A 53 12.73 3.06 -11.41
CA ALA A 53 13.86 3.93 -11.72
C ALA A 53 15.20 3.44 -11.12
N GLU A 54 15.20 2.68 -10.03
CA GLU A 54 16.40 2.01 -9.50
C GLU A 54 16.92 0.88 -10.42
N GLY A 55 16.11 0.43 -11.40
CA GLY A 55 16.50 -0.59 -12.38
C GLY A 55 15.72 -1.91 -12.27
N TYR A 56 14.62 -1.95 -11.51
CA TYR A 56 13.72 -3.10 -11.49
C TYR A 56 12.77 -3.07 -12.71
N ALA A 57 12.54 -4.23 -13.31
CA ALA A 57 11.70 -4.33 -14.52
C ALA A 57 10.23 -4.00 -14.24
N ASP A 58 9.75 -4.37 -13.05
CA ASP A 58 8.40 -4.07 -12.59
C ASP A 58 8.40 -3.99 -11.06
N ALA A 59 7.50 -3.18 -10.51
CA ALA A 59 7.33 -3.02 -9.08
C ALA A 59 5.86 -2.74 -8.77
N VAL A 60 5.37 -3.38 -7.73
CA VAL A 60 3.99 -3.25 -7.26
C VAL A 60 4.02 -2.98 -5.76
N VAL A 61 3.43 -1.88 -5.33
CA VAL A 61 3.34 -1.50 -3.92
C VAL A 61 1.87 -1.59 -3.53
N MET A 62 1.59 -2.22 -2.39
CA MET A 62 0.23 -2.36 -1.86
C MET A 62 0.22 -2.05 -0.37
N GLN A 63 -0.61 -1.11 0.03
CA GLN A 63 -0.85 -0.79 1.42
C GLN A 63 -2.12 -1.52 1.89
N GLN A 64 -2.00 -2.31 2.96
CA GLN A 64 -3.12 -2.99 3.60
C GLN A 64 -3.03 -2.85 5.11
N ASN A 65 -4.09 -2.29 5.72
CA ASN A 65 -4.27 -2.24 7.17
C ASN A 65 -3.05 -1.71 7.94
N GLY A 66 -2.44 -0.62 7.45
CA GLY A 66 -1.26 0.00 8.07
C GLY A 66 0.07 -0.71 7.78
N ARG A 67 0.08 -1.77 6.96
CA ARG A 67 1.30 -2.40 6.45
C ARG A 67 1.45 -2.17 4.96
N VAL A 68 2.69 -2.12 4.49
CA VAL A 68 3.05 -1.90 3.10
C VAL A 68 3.75 -3.13 2.56
N ASN A 69 3.18 -3.75 1.55
CA ASN A 69 3.76 -4.86 0.82
C ASN A 69 4.33 -4.35 -0.50
N VAL A 70 5.61 -4.57 -0.70
CA VAL A 70 6.29 -4.25 -1.95
C VAL A 70 6.67 -5.54 -2.65
N VAL A 71 6.27 -5.69 -3.90
CA VAL A 71 6.60 -6.82 -4.75
C VAL A 71 7.35 -6.31 -5.96
N VAL A 72 8.60 -6.73 -6.12
CA VAL A 72 9.43 -6.32 -7.27
C VAL A 72 9.69 -7.50 -8.19
N LYS A 73 9.78 -7.22 -9.49
CA LYS A 73 10.13 -8.21 -10.50
C LYS A 73 11.64 -8.27 -10.65
N ALA A 74 12.24 -9.31 -10.08
CA ALA A 74 13.67 -9.54 -10.03
C ALA A 74 13.96 -11.04 -9.96
N ALA A 75 15.01 -11.49 -10.64
CA ALA A 75 15.47 -12.88 -10.58
C ALA A 75 15.99 -13.26 -9.19
N GLU A 76 16.62 -12.30 -8.50
CA GLU A 76 17.12 -12.43 -7.14
C GLU A 76 17.03 -11.07 -6.45
N LEU A 77 16.70 -11.06 -5.16
CA LEU A 77 16.75 -9.87 -4.32
C LEU A 77 17.82 -10.04 -3.25
N LYS A 78 18.79 -9.14 -3.23
CA LYS A 78 19.81 -9.12 -2.18
C LYS A 78 19.28 -8.45 -0.91
N PRO A 79 19.75 -8.83 0.28
CA PRO A 79 19.36 -8.18 1.53
C PRO A 79 19.62 -6.66 1.51
N ASP A 80 20.68 -6.19 0.85
CA ASP A 80 20.94 -4.76 0.67
C ASP A 80 19.84 -4.06 -0.15
N GLN A 81 19.33 -4.71 -1.18
CA GLN A 81 18.23 -4.20 -2.01
C GLN A 81 16.91 -4.16 -1.25
N VAL A 82 16.62 -5.22 -0.49
CA VAL A 82 15.46 -5.27 0.41
C VAL A 82 15.51 -4.09 1.38
N LEU A 83 16.65 -3.85 2.03
CA LEU A 83 16.82 -2.74 2.97
C LEU A 83 16.67 -1.37 2.29
N ALA A 84 17.21 -1.19 1.09
CA ALA A 84 17.05 0.04 0.32
C ALA A 84 15.56 0.35 0.04
N ILE A 85 14.81 -0.64 -0.43
CA ILE A 85 13.37 -0.52 -0.68
C ILE A 85 12.62 -0.21 0.62
N ILE A 86 12.91 -0.94 1.70
CA ILE A 86 12.28 -0.69 3.01
C ILE A 86 12.52 0.74 3.46
N HIS A 87 13.76 1.22 3.38
CA HIS A 87 14.11 2.59 3.75
C HIS A 87 13.42 3.64 2.88
N LEU A 88 13.34 3.40 1.58
CA LEU A 88 12.70 4.30 0.63
C LEU A 88 11.20 4.43 0.96
N VAL A 89 10.52 3.31 1.14
CA VAL A 89 9.09 3.26 1.50
C VAL A 89 8.83 3.86 2.87
N SER A 90 9.63 3.50 3.88
CA SER A 90 9.46 4.02 5.24
C SER A 90 9.68 5.53 5.31
N ASN A 91 10.65 6.06 4.56
CA ASN A 91 10.90 7.50 4.49
C ASN A 91 9.79 8.24 3.74
N HIS A 92 9.31 7.68 2.61
CA HIS A 92 8.29 8.33 1.79
C HIS A 92 6.93 8.39 2.50
N LEU A 93 6.55 7.29 3.15
CA LEU A 93 5.28 7.18 3.89
C LEU A 93 5.39 7.61 5.35
N ASN A 94 6.60 7.94 5.82
CA ASN A 94 6.89 8.29 7.21
C ASN A 94 6.36 7.24 8.22
N ILE A 95 6.51 5.95 7.88
CA ILE A 95 6.08 4.79 8.68
C ILE A 95 7.27 4.02 9.23
N SER A 96 7.03 3.13 10.18
CA SER A 96 8.08 2.23 10.66
C SER A 96 8.44 1.21 9.58
N GLY A 97 9.73 1.02 9.31
CA GLY A 97 10.19 -0.03 8.38
C GLY A 97 9.77 -1.45 8.78
N ARG A 98 9.32 -1.66 10.03
CA ARG A 98 8.72 -2.92 10.51
C ARG A 98 7.37 -3.24 9.86
N ASP A 99 6.67 -2.21 9.40
CA ASP A 99 5.38 -2.35 8.72
C ASP A 99 5.56 -2.54 7.20
N VAL A 100 6.80 -2.52 6.71
CA VAL A 100 7.14 -2.72 5.30
C VAL A 100 7.62 -4.15 5.09
N THR A 101 6.97 -4.86 4.18
CA THR A 101 7.35 -6.21 3.76
C THR A 101 7.74 -6.17 2.29
N VAL A 102 8.93 -6.65 1.96
CA VAL A 102 9.43 -6.72 0.59
C VAL A 102 9.46 -8.17 0.13
N SER A 103 8.97 -8.42 -1.08
CA SER A 103 8.96 -9.71 -1.75
C SER A 103 9.43 -9.54 -3.18
N PHE A 104 9.97 -10.60 -3.77
CA PHE A 104 10.38 -10.60 -5.16
C PHE A 104 9.69 -11.72 -5.93
N LYS A 105 9.50 -11.48 -7.22
CA LYS A 105 8.96 -12.45 -8.18
C LYS A 105 9.90 -12.50 -9.39
N PRO A 106 10.33 -13.70 -9.82
CA PRO A 106 11.08 -13.85 -11.07
C PRO A 106 10.22 -13.51 -12.30
#